data_AF-A0A1V5N644-F1
#
_entry.id   AF-A0A1V5N644-F1
#
_cell.length_a   1.000
_cell.length_b   1.000
_cell.length_c   1.000
_cell.angle_alpha   90.00
_cell.angle_beta   90.00
_cell.angle_gamma   90.00
#
_symmetry.space_group_name_H-M   'P 1'
#
loop_
_entity.id
_entity.type
_entity.pdbx_description
1 polymer ?
#
loop_
_entity_poly.entity_id
_entity_poly.type
_entity_poly.pdbx_seq_one_letter_code
_entity_poly.pdbx_strand_id
1 'polypeptide(L)'
;MVTHGWVDRGKDRFSDDIAGAIKERVDSNEWMCGYFEWDGAMVLNSIKSAENARDAAGPQLAKAILKLGTFEHIHLIGHSAGCWAIDSAAKIIEKQTQAQMHITFLDAYVPRKWDRSQLGRLEKTKIKFVEQYYTKDLTFGVTQANLPNALNIDITKADPGITEHKFPLRWYYATITGNYNKNDYRFGKKLYNQCDGLEYGFARSLEAGRENWQKSLKLKENLKAVMIIK
;
A
#
# COMPACT_ATOMS: atom_id res chain seq x y z
N MET A 1 1.71 6.84 6.31
CA MET A 1 0.53 7.55 5.73
C MET A 1 -0.24 6.59 4.84
N VAL A 2 -1.57 6.54 4.97
CA VAL A 2 -2.44 5.65 4.18
C VAL A 2 -3.37 6.47 3.28
N THR A 3 -3.59 6.09 2.04
CA THR A 3 -4.52 6.79 1.14
C THR A 3 -5.45 5.84 0.38
N HIS A 4 -6.67 6.33 0.14
CA HIS A 4 -7.74 5.60 -0.54
C HIS A 4 -7.66 5.74 -2.08
N GLY A 5 -8.45 4.91 -2.77
CA GLY A 5 -8.57 4.87 -4.22
C GLY A 5 -9.76 5.65 -4.80
N TRP A 6 -10.16 5.28 -6.03
CA TRP A 6 -11.28 5.85 -6.77
C TRP A 6 -12.62 5.54 -6.08
N VAL A 7 -13.47 6.57 -5.93
CA VAL A 7 -14.84 6.50 -5.33
C VAL A 7 -14.84 5.88 -3.92
N ASP A 8 -13.76 6.05 -3.16
CA ASP A 8 -13.59 5.45 -1.84
C ASP A 8 -13.71 6.50 -0.72
N ARG A 9 -14.76 7.34 -0.78
CA ARG A 9 -15.17 8.21 0.34
C ARG A 9 -16.48 7.72 0.97
N GLY A 10 -16.42 7.37 2.25
CA GLY A 10 -17.60 7.16 3.09
C GLY A 10 -17.94 5.70 3.44
N LYS A 11 -18.60 5.57 4.60
CA LYS A 11 -18.99 4.39 5.40
C LYS A 11 -17.88 3.39 5.79
N ASP A 12 -16.97 3.04 4.89
CA ASP A 12 -15.85 2.13 5.18
C ASP A 12 -14.52 2.84 4.94
N ARG A 13 -14.08 3.65 5.93
CA ARG A 13 -12.82 4.40 5.86
C ARG A 13 -11.61 3.48 6.10
N PHE A 14 -11.39 2.50 5.22
CA PHE A 14 -10.30 1.53 5.39
C PHE A 14 -8.92 2.18 5.55
N SER A 15 -8.67 3.33 4.89
CA SER A 15 -7.42 4.07 5.10
C SER A 15 -7.26 4.59 6.53
N ASP A 16 -8.35 5.05 7.14
CA ASP A 16 -8.39 5.46 8.55
C ASP A 16 -8.24 4.24 9.46
N ASP A 17 -8.96 3.15 9.18
CA ASP A 17 -8.86 1.89 9.96
C ASP A 17 -7.44 1.32 9.95
N ILE A 18 -6.77 1.29 8.79
CA ILE A 18 -5.37 0.83 8.67
C ILE A 18 -4.44 1.79 9.41
N ALA A 19 -4.60 3.11 9.24
CA ALA A 19 -3.76 4.08 9.93
C ALA A 19 -3.93 3.99 11.47
N GLY A 20 -5.16 3.81 11.94
CA GLY A 20 -5.51 3.60 13.33
C GLY A 20 -4.93 2.31 13.89
N ALA A 21 -5.10 1.19 13.17
CA ALA A 21 -4.52 -0.09 13.58
C ALA A 21 -2.99 -0.05 13.67
N ILE A 22 -2.31 0.65 12.74
CA ILE A 22 -0.86 0.85 12.84
C ILE A 22 -0.54 1.71 14.06
N LYS A 23 -1.27 2.80 14.28
CA LYS A 23 -1.07 3.70 15.44
C LYS A 23 -1.17 2.96 16.78
N GLU A 24 -2.08 1.99 16.90
CA GLU A 24 -2.24 1.16 18.09
C GLU A 24 -1.07 0.18 18.33
N ARG A 25 -0.25 -0.08 17.31
CA ARG A 25 0.85 -1.06 17.34
C ARG A 25 2.23 -0.44 17.57
N VAL A 26 2.34 0.88 17.51
CA VAL A 26 3.63 1.59 17.47
C VAL A 26 3.74 2.60 18.61
N ASP A 27 4.97 2.97 18.97
CA ASP A 27 5.20 4.07 19.92
C ASP A 27 4.90 5.42 19.25
N SER A 28 3.94 6.16 19.78
CA SER A 28 3.55 7.49 19.26
C SER A 28 4.61 8.56 19.43
N ASN A 29 5.65 8.33 20.24
CA ASN A 29 6.82 9.21 20.33
C ASN A 29 7.81 9.00 19.18
N GLU A 30 7.77 7.82 18.53
CA GLU A 30 8.64 7.48 17.40
C GLU A 30 7.92 7.57 16.05
N TRP A 31 6.61 7.25 16.02
CA TRP A 31 5.84 7.10 14.79
C TRP A 31 4.68 8.09 14.69
N MET A 32 4.60 8.75 13.53
CA MET A 32 3.42 9.51 13.14
C MET A 32 2.57 8.72 12.14
N CYS A 33 1.38 8.31 12.58
CA CYS A 33 0.42 7.57 11.77
C CYS A 33 -0.76 8.46 11.38
N GLY A 34 -1.21 8.33 10.13
CA GLY A 34 -2.34 9.09 9.62
C GLY A 34 -2.77 8.62 8.24
N TYR A 35 -3.93 9.10 7.82
CA TYR A 35 -4.48 8.87 6.50
C TYR A 35 -4.61 10.18 5.72
N PHE A 36 -4.68 10.08 4.40
CA PHE A 36 -4.80 11.20 3.49
C PHE A 36 -6.04 11.00 2.60
N GLU A 37 -6.95 11.96 2.66
CA GLU A 37 -8.13 12.03 1.79
C GLU A 37 -7.92 13.08 0.72
N TRP A 38 -8.44 12.82 -0.48
CA TRP A 38 -8.28 13.73 -1.62
C TRP A 38 -9.53 13.76 -2.49
N ASP A 39 -9.96 14.97 -2.87
CA ASP A 39 -11.25 15.21 -3.54
C ASP A 39 -11.31 14.62 -4.96
N GLY A 40 -10.16 14.58 -5.64
CA GLY A 40 -10.05 14.09 -7.02
C GLY A 40 -10.38 12.61 -7.22
N ALA A 41 -10.64 11.87 -6.14
CA ALA A 41 -11.05 10.48 -6.15
C ALA A 41 -12.52 10.28 -6.53
N MET A 42 -13.36 11.29 -6.30
CA MET A 42 -14.82 11.23 -6.50
C MET A 42 -15.21 11.71 -7.90
N VAL A 43 -14.63 11.08 -8.91
CA VAL A 43 -14.91 11.36 -10.33
C VAL A 43 -15.58 10.16 -11.00
N LEU A 44 -16.33 10.34 -12.08
CA LEU A 44 -16.99 9.23 -12.76
C LEU A 44 -16.03 8.26 -13.48
N ASN A 45 -14.81 8.71 -13.78
CA ASN A 45 -13.86 7.95 -14.59
C ASN A 45 -12.63 7.55 -13.75
N SER A 46 -12.37 6.26 -13.64
CA SER A 46 -11.23 5.70 -12.89
C SER A 46 -9.87 6.17 -13.43
N ILE A 47 -9.73 6.36 -14.74
CA ILE A 47 -8.51 6.94 -15.35
C ILE A 47 -8.34 8.37 -14.88
N LYS A 48 -9.42 9.16 -14.86
CA LYS A 48 -9.37 10.55 -14.36
C LYS A 48 -9.00 10.60 -12.88
N SER A 49 -9.48 9.64 -12.10
CA SER A 49 -9.08 9.47 -10.70
C SER A 49 -7.59 9.21 -10.57
N ALA A 50 -7.02 8.31 -11.39
CA ALA A 50 -5.57 8.05 -11.39
C ALA A 50 -4.73 9.26 -11.82
N GLU A 51 -5.20 10.05 -12.81
CA GLU A 51 -4.59 11.34 -13.17
C GLU A 51 -4.59 12.31 -12.00
N ASN A 52 -5.75 12.51 -11.37
CA ASN A 52 -5.88 13.39 -10.22
C ASN A 52 -5.00 12.93 -9.04
N ALA A 53 -4.89 11.62 -8.83
CA ALA A 53 -4.01 11.04 -7.82
C ALA A 53 -2.54 11.41 -8.10
N ARG A 54 -2.06 11.18 -9.32
CA ARG A 54 -0.67 11.46 -9.72
C ARG A 54 -0.35 12.96 -9.71
N ASP A 55 -1.23 13.78 -10.29
CA ASP A 55 -0.92 15.16 -10.68
C ASP A 55 -1.32 16.18 -9.62
N ALA A 56 -2.27 15.86 -8.73
CA ALA A 56 -2.75 16.76 -7.69
C ALA A 56 -2.59 16.19 -6.28
N ALA A 57 -3.10 14.98 -6.03
CA ALA A 57 -3.12 14.39 -4.69
C ALA A 57 -1.70 14.07 -4.19
N GLY A 58 -0.84 13.50 -5.04
CA GLY A 58 0.56 13.19 -4.72
C GLY A 58 1.38 14.42 -4.33
N PRO A 59 1.40 15.50 -5.14
CA PRO A 59 2.06 16.76 -4.76
C PRO A 59 1.51 17.37 -3.46
N GLN A 60 0.20 17.30 -3.23
CA GLN A 60 -0.42 17.76 -1.98
C GLN A 60 0.03 16.93 -0.77
N LEU A 61 0.05 15.60 -0.90
CA LEU A 61 0.53 14.68 0.13
C LEU A 61 2.01 14.92 0.44
N ALA A 62 2.87 15.05 -0.57
CA ALA A 62 4.28 15.36 -0.37
C ALA A 62 4.46 16.70 0.37
N LYS A 63 3.75 17.74 -0.05
CA LYS A 63 3.78 19.05 0.62
C LYS A 63 3.33 18.95 2.07
N ALA A 64 2.28 18.17 2.35
CA ALA A 64 1.80 17.95 3.71
C ALA A 64 2.86 17.24 4.58
N ILE A 65 3.44 16.14 4.09
CA ILE A 65 4.50 15.40 4.80
C ILE A 65 5.72 16.29 5.08
N LEU A 66 6.22 17.00 4.07
CA LEU A 66 7.37 17.89 4.22
C LEU A 66 7.11 19.06 5.18
N LYS A 67 5.85 19.49 5.33
CA LYS A 67 5.45 20.51 6.29
C LYS A 67 5.37 19.99 7.72
N LEU A 68 5.08 18.69 7.91
CA LEU A 68 4.99 18.08 9.24
C LEU A 68 6.36 17.98 9.92
N GLY A 69 7.43 17.79 9.15
CA GLY A 69 8.79 17.79 9.68
C GLY A 69 9.75 16.94 8.87
N THR A 70 10.87 16.61 9.50
CA THR A 70 11.91 15.74 8.94
C THR A 70 11.74 14.33 9.50
N PHE A 71 11.76 13.33 8.62
CA PHE A 71 11.59 11.93 8.99
C PHE A 71 12.79 11.12 8.51
N GLU A 72 13.26 10.18 9.33
CA GLU A 72 14.29 9.21 8.92
C GLU A 72 13.72 8.10 8.03
N HIS A 73 12.44 7.78 8.22
CA HIS A 73 11.73 6.74 7.47
C HIS A 73 10.32 7.22 7.15
N ILE A 74 9.88 7.02 5.92
CA ILE A 74 8.54 7.35 5.45
C ILE A 74 7.93 6.11 4.80
N HIS A 75 6.84 5.63 5.40
CA HIS A 75 6.03 4.55 4.86
C HIS A 75 4.71 5.09 4.28
N LEU A 76 4.51 4.87 2.98
CA LEU A 76 3.31 5.25 2.25
C LEU A 76 2.54 4.02 1.78
N ILE A 77 1.25 3.96 2.11
CA ILE A 77 0.35 2.85 1.77
C ILE A 77 -0.79 3.41 0.93
N GLY A 78 -1.07 2.79 -0.21
CA GLY A 78 -2.04 3.33 -1.16
C GLY A 78 -2.82 2.21 -1.81
N HIS A 79 -4.14 2.41 -1.95
CA HIS A 79 -5.01 1.44 -2.61
C HIS A 79 -5.44 1.91 -4.00
N SER A 80 -5.50 0.99 -4.97
CA SER A 80 -6.06 1.25 -6.30
C SER A 80 -5.45 2.48 -6.98
N ALA A 81 -6.26 3.50 -7.31
CA ALA A 81 -5.78 4.76 -7.88
C ALA A 81 -4.89 5.56 -6.90
N GLY A 82 -5.05 5.37 -5.59
CA GLY A 82 -4.24 5.98 -4.54
C GLY A 82 -2.76 5.58 -4.60
N CYS A 83 -2.44 4.44 -5.24
CA CYS A 83 -1.06 4.05 -5.53
C CYS A 83 -0.29 5.13 -6.31
N TRP A 84 -0.96 5.82 -7.24
CA TRP A 84 -0.36 6.92 -8.00
C TRP A 84 -0.13 8.17 -7.15
N ALA A 85 -0.97 8.41 -6.14
CA ALA A 85 -0.78 9.52 -5.21
C ALA A 85 0.47 9.30 -4.35
N ILE A 86 0.63 8.12 -3.75
CA ILE A 86 1.79 7.84 -2.91
C ILE A 86 3.10 7.73 -3.72
N ASP A 87 3.05 7.19 -4.94
CA ASP A 87 4.22 7.11 -5.81
C ASP A 87 4.69 8.50 -6.25
N SER A 88 3.76 9.35 -6.66
CA SER A 88 4.04 10.76 -6.99
C SER A 88 4.58 11.51 -5.78
N ALA A 89 4.00 11.31 -4.60
CA ALA A 89 4.47 11.92 -3.36
C ALA A 89 5.90 11.47 -3.02
N ALA A 90 6.18 10.16 -3.08
CA ALA A 90 7.49 9.59 -2.81
C ALA A 90 8.59 10.18 -3.71
N LYS A 91 8.32 10.29 -5.02
CA LYS A 91 9.24 10.89 -6.00
C LYS A 91 9.55 12.36 -5.73
N ILE A 92 8.61 13.10 -5.13
CA ILE A 92 8.84 14.49 -4.72
C ILE A 92 9.66 14.54 -3.43
N ILE A 93 9.34 13.69 -2.46
CA ILE A 93 10.01 13.63 -1.15
C ILE A 93 11.48 13.19 -1.30
N GLU A 94 11.78 12.19 -2.13
CA GLU A 94 13.16 11.70 -2.30
C GLU A 94 14.10 12.74 -2.95
N LYS A 95 13.54 13.76 -3.61
CA LYS A 95 14.33 14.87 -4.17
C LYS A 95 14.70 15.91 -3.11
N GLN A 96 14.03 15.91 -1.97
CA GLN A 96 14.13 16.95 -0.93
C GLN A 96 14.65 16.42 0.41
N THR A 97 14.71 15.10 0.58
CA THR A 97 15.08 14.46 1.84
C THR A 97 16.06 13.32 1.61
N GLN A 98 16.57 12.74 2.70
CA GLN A 98 17.35 11.49 2.70
C GLN A 98 16.62 10.37 3.45
N ALA A 99 15.29 10.51 3.62
CA ALA A 99 14.48 9.52 4.32
C ALA A 99 14.56 8.15 3.61
N GLN A 100 14.52 7.07 4.39
CA GLN A 100 14.25 5.74 3.86
C GLN A 100 12.80 5.71 3.35
N MET A 101 12.58 5.14 2.16
CA MET A 101 11.23 5.09 1.57
C MET A 101 10.69 3.67 1.56
N HIS A 102 9.56 3.47 2.23
CA HIS A 102 8.78 2.24 2.15
C HIS A 102 7.45 2.55 1.45
N ILE A 103 7.14 1.81 0.38
CA ILE A 103 5.91 1.96 -0.39
C ILE A 103 5.18 0.62 -0.43
N THR A 104 3.93 0.60 0.03
CA THR A 104 3.02 -0.55 -0.12
C THR A 104 1.85 -0.18 -1.04
N PHE A 105 1.77 -0.87 -2.18
CA PHE A 105 0.64 -0.81 -3.07
C PHE A 105 -0.37 -1.91 -2.74
N LEU A 106 -1.62 -1.53 -2.50
CA LEU A 106 -2.73 -2.44 -2.29
C LEU A 106 -3.60 -2.43 -3.54
N ASP A 107 -3.49 -3.51 -4.32
CA ASP A 107 -4.19 -3.70 -5.60
C ASP A 107 -4.07 -2.50 -6.55
N ALA A 108 -2.85 -2.20 -7.01
CA ALA A 108 -2.62 -1.00 -7.80
C ALA A 108 -3.46 -1.00 -9.08
N TYR A 109 -4.20 0.10 -9.30
CA TYR A 109 -4.92 0.33 -10.55
C TYR A 109 -3.99 0.99 -11.56
N VAL A 110 -3.69 0.30 -12.66
CA VAL A 110 -2.92 0.82 -13.78
C VAL A 110 -3.82 0.88 -15.01
N PRO A 111 -4.18 2.08 -15.51
CA PRO A 111 -4.91 2.20 -16.77
C PRO A 111 -4.19 1.45 -17.89
N ARG A 112 -4.94 0.75 -18.77
CA ARG A 112 -4.39 -0.17 -19.78
C ARG A 112 -3.28 0.42 -20.69
N LYS A 113 -3.29 1.74 -20.94
CA LYS A 113 -2.31 2.43 -21.79
C LYS A 113 -1.19 3.12 -20.99
N TRP A 114 -1.20 3.00 -19.67
CA TRP A 114 -0.19 3.59 -18.81
C TRP A 114 0.95 2.61 -18.58
N ASP A 115 2.15 3.15 -18.43
CA ASP A 115 3.33 2.36 -18.14
C ASP A 115 3.40 2.04 -16.63
N ARG A 116 3.12 0.77 -16.30
CA ARG A 116 3.23 0.26 -14.92
C ARG A 116 4.65 0.35 -14.35
N SER A 117 5.69 0.46 -15.20
CA SER A 117 7.08 0.62 -14.75
C SER A 117 7.34 1.98 -14.08
N GLN A 118 6.36 2.90 -14.13
CA GLN A 118 6.45 4.15 -13.41
C GLN A 118 6.24 3.96 -11.90
N LEU A 119 5.36 3.04 -11.48
CA LEU A 119 5.10 2.81 -10.05
C LEU A 119 6.31 2.15 -9.37
N GLY A 120 6.67 2.65 -8.19
CA GLY A 120 7.77 2.15 -7.36
C GLY A 120 9.15 2.60 -7.81
N ARG A 121 9.26 3.33 -8.93
CA ARG A 121 10.55 3.78 -9.47
C ARG A 121 11.07 5.01 -8.71
N LEU A 122 11.80 4.75 -7.64
CA LEU A 122 12.56 5.74 -6.87
C LEU A 122 14.04 5.71 -7.27
N GLU A 123 14.62 6.85 -7.65
CA GLU A 123 15.98 6.90 -8.23
C GLU A 123 17.02 7.47 -7.27
N LYS A 124 16.61 8.26 -6.27
CA LYS A 124 17.52 8.97 -5.37
C LYS A 124 17.61 8.33 -4.00
N THR A 125 16.55 7.64 -3.59
CA THR A 125 16.49 6.99 -2.28
C THR A 125 17.45 5.79 -2.21
N LYS A 126 18.38 5.82 -1.25
CA LYS A 126 19.36 4.74 -1.05
C LYS A 126 18.75 3.49 -0.42
N ILE A 127 17.95 3.67 0.63
CA ILE A 127 17.28 2.57 1.33
C ILE A 127 15.80 2.66 1.00
N LYS A 128 15.34 1.73 0.18
CA LYS A 128 13.95 1.66 -0.24
C LYS A 128 13.44 0.23 -0.21
N PHE A 129 12.16 0.08 0.06
CA PHE A 129 11.43 -1.17 -0.09
C PHE A 129 10.08 -0.86 -0.71
N VAL A 130 9.78 -1.50 -1.84
CA VAL A 130 8.53 -1.31 -2.55
C VAL A 130 7.88 -2.67 -2.70
N GLU A 131 6.63 -2.78 -2.28
CA GLU A 131 5.86 -4.01 -2.35
C GLU A 131 4.44 -3.77 -2.86
N GLN A 132 3.86 -4.80 -3.45
CA GLN A 132 2.49 -4.80 -3.93
C GLN A 132 1.78 -6.07 -3.44
N TYR A 133 0.59 -5.90 -2.88
CA TYR A 133 -0.35 -6.97 -2.58
C TYR A 133 -1.55 -6.85 -3.51
N TYR A 134 -1.86 -7.89 -4.28
CA TYR A 134 -2.98 -7.86 -5.22
C TYR A 134 -3.77 -9.16 -5.22
N THR A 135 -4.99 -9.07 -5.75
CA THR A 135 -5.79 -10.25 -6.08
C THR A 135 -6.10 -10.31 -7.57
N LYS A 136 -6.22 -11.51 -8.12
CA LYS A 136 -6.73 -11.73 -9.48
C LYS A 136 -8.24 -11.67 -9.46
N ASP A 137 -8.77 -10.46 -9.37
CA ASP A 137 -10.20 -10.20 -9.37
C ASP A 137 -10.77 -10.00 -10.79
N LEU A 138 -12.08 -9.81 -10.87
CA LEU A 138 -12.86 -9.63 -12.11
C LEU A 138 -12.59 -8.31 -12.85
N THR A 139 -11.61 -7.49 -12.45
CA THR A 139 -11.32 -6.20 -13.10
C THR A 139 -10.70 -6.31 -14.49
N PHE A 140 -10.60 -7.52 -15.07
CA PHE A 140 -10.07 -7.73 -16.42
C PHE A 140 -8.64 -7.22 -16.65
N GLY A 141 -7.77 -7.30 -15.63
CA GLY A 141 -6.33 -7.09 -15.78
C GLY A 141 -5.81 -5.65 -15.61
N VAL A 142 -6.64 -4.70 -15.18
CA VAL A 142 -6.19 -3.31 -14.87
C VAL A 142 -5.75 -3.12 -13.42
N THR A 143 -6.23 -3.98 -12.51
CA THR A 143 -5.67 -4.25 -11.18
C THR A 143 -5.27 -5.73 -11.22
N GLN A 144 -4.14 -6.14 -10.62
CA GLN A 144 -3.48 -7.47 -10.73
C GLN A 144 -2.20 -7.58 -11.59
N ALA A 145 -1.70 -6.48 -12.15
CA ALA A 145 -0.46 -6.51 -12.94
C ALA A 145 0.77 -6.48 -12.03
N ASN A 146 1.70 -7.43 -12.19
CA ASN A 146 3.00 -7.36 -11.50
C ASN A 146 3.72 -6.06 -11.84
N LEU A 147 4.11 -5.29 -10.83
CA LEU A 147 4.84 -4.04 -10.99
C LEU A 147 6.35 -4.35 -11.08
N PRO A 148 7.07 -3.84 -12.09
CA PRO A 148 8.50 -4.15 -12.26
C PRO A 148 9.39 -3.68 -11.11
N ASN A 149 9.04 -2.57 -10.45
CA ASN A 149 9.84 -1.98 -9.36
C ASN A 149 9.20 -2.24 -7.99
N ALA A 150 8.59 -3.41 -7.82
CA ALA A 150 8.02 -3.83 -6.54
C ALA A 150 8.26 -5.33 -6.33
N LEU A 151 8.35 -5.74 -5.07
CA LEU A 151 8.08 -7.12 -4.69
C LEU A 151 6.58 -7.37 -4.87
N ASN A 152 6.23 -8.34 -5.72
CA ASN A 152 4.83 -8.64 -6.01
C ASN A 152 4.36 -9.81 -5.14
N ILE A 153 3.21 -9.66 -4.47
CA ILE A 153 2.60 -10.69 -3.64
C ILE A 153 1.17 -10.93 -4.13
N ASP A 154 0.94 -12.14 -4.65
CA ASP A 154 -0.36 -12.65 -5.06
C ASP A 154 -1.05 -13.27 -3.84
N ILE A 155 -2.08 -12.58 -3.33
CA ILE A 155 -2.88 -13.04 -2.20
C ILE A 155 -4.21 -13.64 -2.64
N THR A 156 -4.40 -13.92 -3.94
CA THR A 156 -5.66 -14.48 -4.48
C THR A 156 -6.06 -15.77 -3.77
N LYS A 157 -5.09 -16.66 -3.55
CA LYS A 157 -5.37 -17.95 -2.90
C LYS A 157 -5.59 -17.82 -1.39
N ALA A 158 -5.18 -16.72 -0.77
CA ALA A 158 -5.40 -16.44 0.63
C ALA A 158 -6.84 -15.98 0.93
N ASP A 159 -7.59 -15.48 -0.08
CA ASP A 159 -8.97 -15.03 0.10
C ASP A 159 -9.89 -16.21 0.42
N PRO A 160 -10.50 -16.28 1.61
CA PRO A 160 -11.45 -17.34 1.97
C PRO A 160 -12.78 -17.27 1.20
N GLY A 161 -13.07 -16.20 0.46
CA GLY A 161 -14.34 -15.98 -0.23
C GLY A 161 -14.20 -15.58 -1.71
N ILE A 162 -14.99 -14.60 -2.14
CA ILE A 162 -14.99 -14.11 -3.53
C ILE A 162 -13.85 -13.10 -3.69
N THR A 163 -12.96 -13.37 -4.65
CA THR A 163 -11.87 -12.47 -5.00
C THR A 163 -12.38 -11.08 -5.37
N GLU A 164 -11.99 -10.07 -4.59
CA GLU A 164 -12.46 -8.70 -4.75
C GLU A 164 -11.32 -7.70 -4.61
N HIS A 165 -11.43 -6.58 -5.33
CA HIS A 165 -10.49 -5.46 -5.35
C HIS A 165 -10.20 -4.84 -3.97
N LYS A 166 -11.13 -5.00 -3.01
CA LYS A 166 -10.98 -4.50 -1.63
C LYS A 166 -10.33 -5.53 -0.69
N PHE A 167 -10.09 -6.77 -1.14
CA PHE A 167 -9.49 -7.80 -0.29
C PHE A 167 -8.09 -7.41 0.19
N PRO A 168 -7.18 -6.84 -0.63
CA PRO A 168 -5.87 -6.41 -0.15
C PRO A 168 -5.90 -5.41 1.00
N LEU A 169 -6.90 -4.51 1.06
CA LEU A 169 -7.11 -3.62 2.21
C LEU A 169 -7.45 -4.41 3.48
N ARG A 170 -8.44 -5.29 3.38
CA ARG A 170 -8.94 -6.12 4.49
C ARG A 170 -7.88 -7.09 5.00
N TRP A 171 -7.15 -7.73 4.08
CA TRP A 171 -6.04 -8.61 4.38
C TRP A 171 -4.90 -7.86 5.07
N TYR A 172 -4.50 -6.69 4.54
CA TYR A 172 -3.44 -5.89 5.16
C TYR A 172 -3.83 -5.43 6.56
N TYR A 173 -5.05 -4.94 6.76
CA TYR A 173 -5.61 -4.66 8.10
C TYR A 173 -5.51 -5.87 9.04
N ALA A 174 -5.87 -7.06 8.56
CA ALA A 174 -5.77 -8.29 9.35
C ALA A 174 -4.33 -8.66 9.70
N THR A 175 -3.36 -8.37 8.83
CA THR A 175 -1.93 -8.56 9.16
C THR A 175 -1.42 -7.63 10.26
N ILE A 176 -2.09 -6.49 10.49
CA ILE A 176 -1.76 -5.55 11.56
C ILE A 176 -2.38 -6.01 12.89
N THR A 177 -3.66 -6.37 12.85
CA THR A 177 -4.48 -6.63 14.05
C THR A 177 -4.52 -8.10 14.46
N GLY A 178 -4.04 -9.00 13.59
CA GLY A 178 -4.11 -10.44 13.76
C GLY A 178 -5.45 -11.07 13.37
N ASN A 179 -6.48 -10.27 13.02
CA ASN A 179 -7.79 -10.76 12.62
C ASN A 179 -8.45 -9.83 11.59
N TYR A 180 -9.36 -10.36 10.76
CA TYR A 180 -10.22 -9.50 9.95
C TYR A 180 -11.11 -8.62 10.85
N ASN A 181 -11.62 -7.50 10.32
CA ASN A 181 -12.53 -6.63 11.06
C ASN A 181 -13.79 -7.41 11.50
N LYS A 182 -14.34 -7.13 12.68
CA LYS A 182 -15.55 -7.80 13.21
C LYS A 182 -16.79 -7.68 12.31
N ASN A 183 -16.85 -6.64 11.47
CA ASN A 183 -17.93 -6.42 10.52
C ASN A 183 -17.65 -7.07 9.14
N ASP A 184 -16.47 -7.64 8.94
CA ASP A 184 -16.12 -8.39 7.75
C ASP A 184 -16.65 -9.83 7.88
N TYR A 185 -17.23 -10.38 6.80
CA TYR A 185 -17.70 -11.77 6.80
C TYR A 185 -16.57 -12.79 6.99
N ARG A 186 -15.31 -12.36 6.84
CA ARG A 186 -14.09 -13.13 7.13
C ARG A 186 -13.67 -13.07 8.60
N PHE A 187 -14.39 -12.37 9.48
CA PHE A 187 -14.08 -12.37 10.91
C PHE A 187 -14.00 -13.79 11.49
N GLY A 188 -12.96 -14.05 12.29
CA GLY A 188 -12.67 -15.37 12.86
C GLY A 188 -12.14 -16.41 11.86
N LYS A 189 -12.00 -16.08 10.56
CA LYS A 189 -11.31 -16.95 9.59
C LYS A 189 -9.80 -16.87 9.81
N LYS A 190 -9.12 -17.99 9.53
CA LYS A 190 -7.66 -18.06 9.60
C LYS A 190 -7.04 -17.00 8.67
N LEU A 191 -6.11 -16.22 9.22
CA LEU A 191 -5.27 -15.31 8.45
C LEU A 191 -4.13 -16.11 7.79
N TYR A 192 -4.04 -16.00 6.47
CA TYR A 192 -2.94 -16.57 5.70
C TYR A 192 -2.04 -15.44 5.23
N ASN A 193 -0.89 -15.32 5.86
CA ASN A 193 0.08 -14.27 5.56
C ASN A 193 1.53 -14.78 5.51
N GLN A 194 1.74 -16.10 5.47
CA GLN A 194 3.08 -16.68 5.49
C GLN A 194 3.43 -17.36 4.17
N CYS A 195 4.69 -17.26 3.75
CA CYS A 195 5.27 -18.03 2.66
C CYS A 195 6.77 -18.22 2.93
N ASP A 196 7.27 -19.45 2.77
CA ASP A 196 8.67 -19.82 2.99
C ASP A 196 9.24 -19.37 4.36
N GLY A 197 8.42 -19.48 5.41
CA GLY A 197 8.79 -19.10 6.78
C GLY A 197 8.86 -17.59 7.04
N LEU A 198 8.40 -16.77 6.09
CA LEU A 198 8.31 -15.32 6.23
C LEU A 198 6.86 -14.88 6.32
N GLU A 199 6.58 -13.98 7.26
CA GLU A 199 5.30 -13.28 7.34
C GLU A 199 5.28 -12.07 6.40
N TYR A 200 4.18 -11.87 5.70
CA TYR A 200 3.93 -10.79 4.76
C TYR A 200 2.84 -9.84 5.29
N GLY A 201 2.69 -8.69 4.65
CA GLY A 201 1.82 -7.59 5.08
C GLY A 201 2.57 -6.67 6.04
N PHE A 202 1.92 -6.27 7.13
CA PHE A 202 2.48 -5.34 8.12
C PHE A 202 3.84 -5.80 8.68
N ALA A 203 4.04 -7.10 8.83
CA ALA A 203 5.30 -7.67 9.30
C ALA A 203 6.51 -7.39 8.39
N ARG A 204 6.34 -6.78 7.21
CA ARG A 204 7.45 -6.34 6.34
C ARG A 204 7.84 -4.87 6.52
N SER A 205 7.09 -4.14 7.32
CA SER A 205 7.33 -2.74 7.62
C SER A 205 8.40 -2.52 8.70
N LEU A 206 8.98 -1.32 8.73
CA LEU A 206 9.94 -0.95 9.78
C LEU A 206 9.25 -0.78 11.13
N GLU A 207 8.03 -0.26 11.13
CA GLU A 207 7.24 -0.07 12.34
C GLU A 207 6.81 -1.40 12.99
N ALA A 208 6.81 -2.51 12.25
CA ALA A 208 6.66 -3.86 12.82
C ALA A 208 7.95 -4.41 13.47
N GLY A 209 9.06 -3.69 13.37
CA GLY A 209 10.32 -4.00 14.04
C GLY A 209 11.53 -4.09 13.11
N ARG A 210 12.69 -3.65 13.62
CA ARG A 210 13.95 -3.59 12.85
C ARG A 210 14.41 -4.94 12.30
N GLU A 211 14.22 -6.03 13.03
CA GLU A 211 14.63 -7.36 12.56
C GLU A 211 13.87 -7.76 11.28
N ASN A 212 12.56 -7.55 11.29
CA ASN A 212 11.68 -7.81 10.16
C ASN A 212 12.02 -6.90 8.97
N TRP A 213 12.28 -5.62 9.21
CA TRP A 213 12.74 -4.69 8.18
C TRP A 213 14.01 -5.14 7.47
N GLN A 214 15.00 -5.61 8.23
CA GLN A 214 16.25 -6.13 7.65
C GLN A 214 16.03 -7.38 6.79
N LYS A 215 14.98 -8.17 7.07
CA LYS A 215 14.57 -9.28 6.19
C LYS A 215 13.91 -8.73 4.92
N SER A 216 13.05 -7.72 5.03
CA SER A 216 12.40 -7.06 3.88
C SER A 216 13.40 -6.50 2.89
N LEU A 217 14.43 -5.79 3.37
CA LEU A 217 15.48 -5.21 2.51
C LEU A 217 16.31 -6.23 1.73
N LYS A 218 16.24 -7.52 2.09
CA LYS A 218 16.91 -8.62 1.36
C LYS A 218 16.03 -9.22 0.27
N LEU A 219 14.73 -8.94 0.29
CA LEU A 219 13.79 -9.40 -0.73
C LEU A 219 14.02 -8.57 -2.00
N LYS A 220 14.10 -9.26 -3.14
CA LYS A 220 14.35 -8.62 -4.42
C LYS A 220 13.03 -8.32 -5.12
N GLU A 221 12.92 -7.12 -5.68
CA GLU A 221 11.91 -6.80 -6.69
C GLU A 221 11.99 -7.85 -7.81
N ASN A 222 10.84 -8.41 -8.18
CA ASN A 222 10.79 -9.46 -9.19
C ASN A 222 9.46 -9.43 -9.95
N LEU A 223 9.52 -9.84 -11.23
CA LEU A 223 8.31 -9.97 -12.04
C LEU A 223 7.47 -11.19 -11.68
N LYS A 224 7.99 -12.13 -10.88
CA LYS A 224 7.25 -13.31 -10.45
C LYS A 224 6.73 -13.10 -9.04
N ALA A 225 5.41 -13.04 -8.89
CA ALA A 225 4.81 -12.83 -7.59
C ALA A 225 5.08 -13.99 -6.62
N VAL A 226 5.32 -13.65 -5.36
CA VAL A 226 5.22 -14.57 -4.22
C VAL A 226 3.74 -14.92 -4.04
N MET A 227 3.41 -16.20 -3.93
CA MET A 227 2.01 -16.63 -3.76
C MET A 227 1.75 -16.97 -2.30
N ILE A 228 0.79 -16.27 -1.68
CA ILE A 228 0.28 -16.63 -0.35
C ILE A 228 -0.88 -17.62 -0.53
N ILE A 229 -0.78 -18.78 0.11
CA ILE A 229 -1.71 -19.91 -0.07
C ILE A 229 -2.28 -20.30 1.29
N LYS A 230 -3.52 -20.82 1.28
CA LYS A 230 -4.20 -21.44 2.42
C LYS A 230 -3.54 -22.72 2.93
#